data_AF-A0A6B3UN69-F1
#
_entry.id   AF-A0A6B3UN69-F1
#
_cell.length_a   1.000
_cell.length_b   1.000
_cell.length_c   1.000
_cell.angle_alpha   90.00
_cell.angle_beta   90.00
_cell.angle_gamma   90.00
#
_symmetry.space_group_name_H-M   'P 1'
#
loop_
_entity.id
_entity.type
_entity.pdbx_description
1 polymer ?
#
loop_
_entity_poly.entity_id
_entity_poly.type
_entity_poly.pdbx_seq_one_letter_code
_entity_poly.pdbx_strand_id
1 'polypeptide(L)'
;MIRMFESAAIRMPGLIGDRLDFGRVLEAMLYYGRVHLVMDVGFFIGAYQQLGASRLEALLKHDLITADVTPEFAGVVGNSTNGVVTHTPVFARFAGNEQKRIAHDDISGILTGMLKRGDPLVTRKDVDKILRHARPTEYKKILGSEAQAQDIFKSLAEDSTTLKLFAEAAVNQAAANAKWHQIQAADIRGIHLEGGGITIISPGEPAELAGLQGKNVTWSSVLAKLNDYAIDLHLARKYSSDVISSPEVASVADKRLDLSLNRASRNSERIHAFEEAVFGNASYFGGAFNDGNISFDDALKVIDKSRKFRQWSSSLPPDANLIHEYHTALARETTLGSLPGSIARFSFFTGTGVLVDAVMGSGGLGTTTGLGLSVFDSFVLDRITKGWRPNVFVENVTRAVQRHWNR
;
A
#
# COMPACT_ATOMS: atom_id res chain seq x y z
N MET A 1 11.58 -9.83 16.64
CA MET A 1 10.30 -10.51 16.38
C MET A 1 9.38 -9.45 15.80
N ILE A 2 8.99 -9.60 14.53
CA ILE A 2 8.14 -8.62 13.86
C ILE A 2 6.72 -8.79 14.40
N ARG A 3 6.02 -7.70 14.69
CA ARG A 3 4.65 -7.72 15.24
C ARG A 3 3.62 -7.48 14.14
N MET A 4 2.38 -7.88 14.35
CA MET A 4 1.28 -7.54 13.43
C MET A 4 1.12 -6.01 13.34
N PHE A 5 0.92 -5.46 12.14
CA PHE A 5 0.71 -4.02 11.90
C PHE A 5 1.70 -3.07 12.61
N GLU A 6 2.97 -3.48 12.75
CA GLU A 6 3.96 -2.68 13.49
C GLU A 6 4.29 -1.38 12.75
N SER A 7 4.67 -1.49 11.48
CA SER A 7 4.98 -0.34 10.63
C SER A 7 4.71 -0.65 9.15
N ALA A 8 4.27 0.37 8.43
CA ALA A 8 4.09 0.35 6.98
C ALA A 8 4.91 1.46 6.32
N ALA A 9 5.46 1.19 5.15
CA ALA A 9 6.02 2.20 4.26
C ALA A 9 5.15 2.29 2.99
N ILE A 10 4.90 3.52 2.54
CA ILE A 10 4.07 3.81 1.37
C ILE A 10 4.85 4.75 0.47
N ARG A 11 5.24 4.27 -0.71
CA ARG A 11 5.83 5.10 -1.76
C ARG A 11 4.81 5.50 -2.81
N MET A 12 3.96 4.56 -3.19
CA MET A 12 2.88 4.77 -4.15
C MET A 12 1.59 4.17 -3.59
N PRO A 13 0.65 5.00 -3.08
CA PRO A 13 -0.61 4.48 -2.59
C PRO A 13 -1.47 3.88 -3.72
N GLY A 14 -1.13 4.10 -4.98
CA GLY A 14 -1.94 3.72 -6.14
C GLY A 14 -2.92 4.81 -6.53
N LEU A 15 -3.74 4.53 -7.54
CA LEU A 15 -4.70 5.47 -8.10
C LEU A 15 -6.13 4.89 -8.06
N ILE A 16 -7.11 5.76 -7.85
CA ILE A 16 -8.53 5.51 -8.10
C ILE A 16 -8.96 6.52 -9.15
N GLY A 17 -9.21 6.02 -10.36
CA GLY A 17 -9.32 6.89 -11.55
C GLY A 17 -8.00 7.63 -11.79
N ASP A 18 -8.05 8.95 -11.78
CA ASP A 18 -6.91 9.86 -11.96
C ASP A 18 -6.38 10.44 -10.63
N ARG A 19 -6.94 10.03 -9.49
CA ARG A 19 -6.60 10.55 -8.16
C ARG A 19 -5.82 9.53 -7.36
N LEU A 20 -5.02 10.00 -6.41
CA LEU A 20 -4.33 9.13 -5.46
C LEU A 20 -5.33 8.41 -4.54
N ASP A 21 -5.08 7.14 -4.28
CA ASP A 21 -5.81 6.35 -3.28
C ASP A 21 -5.37 6.75 -1.86
N PHE A 22 -5.79 7.93 -1.41
CA PHE A 22 -5.51 8.40 -0.06
C PHE A 22 -6.21 7.58 1.02
N GLY A 23 -7.29 6.89 0.66
CA GLY A 23 -7.94 5.90 1.53
C GLY A 23 -6.94 4.89 2.07
N ARG A 24 -6.03 4.36 1.24
CA ARG A 24 -4.96 3.46 1.70
C ARG A 24 -4.00 4.07 2.71
N VAL A 25 -3.66 5.36 2.56
CA VAL A 25 -2.79 6.05 3.53
C VAL A 25 -3.50 6.17 4.88
N LEU A 26 -4.77 6.57 4.87
CA LEU A 26 -5.57 6.72 6.09
C LEU A 26 -5.88 5.38 6.76
N GLU A 27 -6.15 4.34 5.98
CA GLU A 27 -6.33 2.97 6.46
C GLU A 27 -5.04 2.42 7.08
N ALA A 28 -3.89 2.65 6.43
CA ALA A 28 -2.60 2.32 7.04
C ALA A 28 -2.42 3.02 8.39
N MET A 29 -2.77 4.32 8.49
CA MET A 29 -2.72 5.04 9.77
C MET A 29 -3.73 4.51 10.81
N LEU A 30 -4.85 3.96 10.35
CA LEU A 30 -5.87 3.40 11.24
C LEU A 30 -5.35 2.15 11.96
N TYR A 31 -4.64 1.28 11.24
CA TYR A 31 -4.19 -0.04 11.73
C TYR A 31 -2.72 -0.10 12.16
N TYR A 32 -1.80 0.58 11.47
CA TYR A 32 -0.38 0.46 11.72
C TYR A 32 0.12 1.39 12.82
N GLY A 33 1.03 0.89 13.66
CA GLY A 33 1.67 1.67 14.72
C GLY A 33 2.52 2.85 14.22
N ARG A 34 3.04 2.76 12.99
CA ARG A 34 3.78 3.82 12.29
C ARG A 34 3.59 3.70 10.79
N VAL A 35 3.48 4.84 10.10
CA VAL A 35 3.45 4.92 8.64
C VAL A 35 4.59 5.82 8.16
N HIS A 36 5.41 5.29 7.26
CA HIS A 36 6.49 6.03 6.60
C HIS A 36 6.11 6.33 5.15
N LEU A 37 6.01 7.61 4.79
CA LEU A 37 5.72 8.04 3.44
C LEU A 37 7.01 8.34 2.69
N VAL A 38 7.18 7.73 1.51
CA VAL A 38 8.24 8.07 0.56
C VAL A 38 7.58 8.83 -0.59
N MET A 39 7.60 10.16 -0.49
CA MET A 39 6.86 11.04 -1.39
C MET A 39 7.79 11.57 -2.49
N ASP A 40 7.62 11.07 -3.70
CA ASP A 40 8.12 11.78 -4.87
C ASP A 40 7.25 13.01 -5.18
N VAL A 41 7.66 13.74 -6.22
CA VAL A 41 6.94 14.91 -6.72
C VAL A 41 5.49 14.61 -7.09
N GLY A 42 5.23 13.45 -7.69
CA GLY A 42 3.88 13.04 -8.11
C GLY A 42 2.97 12.80 -6.90
N PHE A 43 3.46 12.03 -5.92
CA PHE A 43 2.75 11.79 -4.67
C PHE A 43 2.49 13.13 -3.94
N PHE A 44 3.52 13.97 -3.77
CA PHE A 44 3.35 15.26 -3.07
C PHE A 44 2.32 16.17 -3.74
N ILE A 45 2.39 16.32 -5.07
CA ILE A 45 1.44 17.16 -5.82
C ILE A 45 0.03 16.60 -5.74
N GLY A 46 -0.15 15.29 -5.95
CA GLY A 46 -1.46 14.66 -5.84
C GLY A 46 -2.04 14.81 -4.43
N ALA A 47 -1.18 14.71 -3.40
CA ALA A 47 -1.58 14.95 -2.01
C ALA A 47 -2.07 16.37 -1.78
N TYR A 48 -1.31 17.34 -2.28
CA TYR A 48 -1.65 18.74 -2.16
C TYR A 48 -2.97 19.05 -2.88
N GLN A 49 -3.14 18.55 -4.10
CA GLN A 49 -4.36 18.79 -4.89
C GLN A 49 -5.60 18.15 -4.25
N GLN A 50 -5.46 16.97 -3.64
CA GLN A 50 -6.57 16.26 -3.03
C GLN A 50 -6.93 16.77 -1.63
N LEU A 51 -5.94 17.13 -0.81
CA LEU A 51 -6.15 17.50 0.60
C LEU A 51 -6.14 19.03 0.80
N GLY A 52 -5.40 19.76 -0.04
CA GLY A 52 -5.03 21.15 0.20
C GLY A 52 -3.88 21.30 1.19
N ALA A 53 -3.28 22.50 1.22
CA ALA A 53 -2.09 22.79 2.02
C ALA A 53 -2.23 22.44 3.51
N SER A 54 -3.30 22.93 4.15
CA SER A 54 -3.51 22.79 5.60
C SER A 54 -3.67 21.34 6.03
N ARG A 55 -4.36 20.51 5.23
CA ARG A 55 -4.60 19.10 5.55
C ARG A 55 -3.38 18.24 5.24
N LEU A 56 -2.65 18.55 4.17
CA LEU A 56 -1.35 17.90 3.92
C LEU A 56 -0.34 18.20 5.03
N GLU A 57 -0.27 19.45 5.51
CA GLU A 57 0.53 19.80 6.68
C GLU A 57 0.09 19.01 7.92
N ALA A 58 -1.22 18.92 8.17
CA ALA A 58 -1.77 18.15 9.30
C ALA A 58 -1.43 16.66 9.21
N LEU A 59 -1.47 16.07 8.00
CA LEU A 59 -1.06 14.69 7.75
C LEU A 59 0.41 14.48 8.12
N LEU A 60 1.31 15.30 7.57
CA LEU A 60 2.75 15.14 7.78
C LEU A 60 3.18 15.44 9.22
N LYS A 61 2.43 16.28 9.93
CA LYS A 61 2.66 16.60 11.34
C LYS A 61 2.15 15.51 12.30
N HIS A 62 1.32 14.57 11.83
CA HIS A 62 0.70 13.55 12.65
C HIS A 62 1.76 12.61 13.29
N ASP A 63 1.57 12.21 14.56
CA ASP A 63 2.57 11.44 15.34
C ASP A 63 2.89 10.04 14.76
N LEU A 64 1.90 9.43 14.08
CA LEU A 64 2.06 8.19 13.33
C LEU A 64 2.86 8.32 12.03
N ILE A 65 3.04 9.53 11.50
CA ILE A 65 3.64 9.76 10.18
C ILE A 65 5.10 10.15 10.32
N THR A 66 5.92 9.53 9.48
CA THR A 66 7.24 10.04 9.11
C THR A 66 7.27 10.14 7.58
N ALA A 67 7.99 11.11 7.02
CA ALA A 67 7.99 11.29 5.58
C ALA A 67 9.36 11.68 5.04
N ASP A 68 9.75 11.04 3.95
CA ASP A 68 10.80 11.48 3.05
C ASP A 68 10.16 12.15 1.84
N VAL A 69 10.60 13.35 1.48
CA VAL A 69 10.15 14.04 0.27
C VAL A 69 11.32 14.21 -0.67
N THR A 70 11.16 13.78 -1.92
CA THR A 70 12.22 13.81 -2.92
C THR A 70 11.76 14.51 -4.20
N PRO A 71 12.62 15.31 -4.86
CA PRO A 71 12.27 15.94 -6.14
C PRO A 71 12.43 14.97 -7.32
N GLU A 72 12.84 13.73 -7.03
CA GLU A 72 13.09 12.68 -7.99
C GLU A 72 11.86 11.81 -8.16
N PHE A 73 11.64 11.32 -9.38
CA PHE A 73 10.71 10.23 -9.65
C PHE A 73 11.51 9.04 -10.17
N ALA A 74 11.08 7.84 -9.78
CA ALA A 74 11.62 6.61 -10.33
C ALA A 74 10.93 6.31 -11.67
N GLY A 75 11.70 5.89 -12.67
CA GLY A 75 11.16 5.54 -13.98
C GLY A 75 12.09 4.65 -14.77
N VAL A 76 11.65 4.26 -15.96
CA VAL A 76 12.46 3.51 -16.92
C VAL A 76 12.48 4.28 -18.23
N VAL A 77 13.68 4.61 -18.69
CA VAL A 77 13.89 5.29 -19.98
C VAL A 77 14.24 4.25 -21.03
N GLY A 78 13.45 4.23 -22.10
CA GLY A 78 13.73 3.45 -23.30
C GLY A 78 14.51 4.28 -24.31
N ASN A 79 15.68 3.80 -24.72
CA ASN A 79 16.48 4.38 -25.80
C ASN A 79 16.56 3.38 -26.96
N SER A 80 16.18 3.79 -28.17
CA SER A 80 16.33 2.96 -29.35
C SER A 80 17.64 3.29 -30.05
N THR A 81 18.47 2.29 -30.32
CA THR A 81 19.70 2.41 -31.11
C THR A 81 19.78 1.24 -32.07
N ASN A 82 19.87 1.51 -33.37
CA ASN A 82 19.91 0.49 -34.43
C ASN A 82 18.77 -0.55 -34.34
N GLY A 83 17.57 -0.13 -33.95
CA GLY A 83 16.40 -1.01 -33.81
C GLY A 83 16.35 -1.83 -32.52
N VAL A 84 17.39 -1.77 -31.67
CA VAL A 84 17.38 -2.37 -30.33
C VAL A 84 16.91 -1.32 -29.34
N VAL A 85 15.89 -1.65 -28.56
CA VAL A 85 15.42 -0.81 -27.45
C VAL A 85 16.11 -1.25 -26.17
N THR A 86 16.77 -0.30 -25.52
CA THR A 86 17.42 -0.47 -24.22
C THR A 86 16.65 0.30 -23.16
N HIS A 87 16.26 -0.39 -22.10
CA HIS A 87 15.51 0.13 -20.97
C HIS A 87 16.43 0.28 -19.76
N THR A 88 16.54 1.50 -19.24
CA THR A 88 17.39 1.80 -18.08
C THR A 88 16.55 2.38 -16.95
N PRO A 89 16.62 1.81 -15.73
CA PRO A 89 15.97 2.41 -14.56
C PRO A 89 16.72 3.69 -14.18
N VAL A 90 15.96 4.77 -13.96
CA VAL A 90 16.51 6.08 -13.62
C VAL A 90 15.75 6.70 -12.45
N PHE A 91 16.46 7.49 -11.68
CA PHE A 91 15.88 8.46 -10.75
C PHE A 91 16.03 9.83 -11.40
N ALA A 92 14.93 10.31 -12.00
CA ALA A 92 14.93 11.52 -12.81
C ALA A 92 14.31 12.69 -12.03
N ARG A 93 14.70 13.91 -12.39
CA ARG A 93 14.17 15.15 -11.79
C ARG A 93 13.59 16.03 -12.86
N PHE A 94 12.64 16.87 -12.47
CA PHE A 94 12.18 17.96 -13.33
C PHE A 94 13.26 19.05 -13.37
N ALA A 95 14.08 19.05 -14.41
CA ALA A 95 14.87 20.21 -14.75
C ALA A 95 13.94 21.24 -15.41
N GLY A 96 13.83 22.44 -14.82
CA GLY A 96 13.16 23.57 -15.49
C GLY A 96 13.81 23.91 -16.83
N ASN A 97 13.28 24.91 -17.53
CA ASN A 97 13.83 25.37 -18.82
C ASN A 97 15.33 25.70 -18.69
N GLU A 98 16.13 25.48 -19.74
CA GLU A 98 17.60 25.62 -19.72
C GLU A 98 18.12 26.95 -19.14
N GLN A 99 17.32 28.03 -19.24
CA GLN A 99 17.63 29.37 -18.74
C GLN A 99 17.45 29.55 -17.22
N LYS A 100 16.72 28.65 -16.55
CA LYS A 100 16.50 28.64 -15.08
C LYS A 100 16.70 27.22 -14.56
N ARG A 101 17.97 26.79 -14.51
CA ARG A 101 18.35 25.60 -13.75
C ARG A 101 17.96 25.81 -12.28
N ILE A 102 16.97 25.05 -11.82
CA ILE A 102 16.62 24.99 -10.41
C ILE A 102 17.74 24.24 -9.70
N ALA A 103 18.22 24.79 -8.58
CA ALA A 103 19.29 24.16 -7.81
C ALA A 103 18.86 22.76 -7.35
N HIS A 104 19.81 21.83 -7.32
CA HIS A 104 19.62 20.43 -7.01
C HIS A 104 18.95 20.19 -5.64
N ASP A 105 19.13 21.12 -4.72
CA ASP A 105 18.65 21.14 -3.34
C ASP A 105 17.36 21.95 -3.13
N ASP A 106 16.85 22.66 -4.15
CA ASP A 106 15.67 23.52 -4.02
C ASP A 106 14.34 22.76 -4.23
N ILE A 107 14.08 21.74 -3.40
CA ILE A 107 12.84 20.95 -3.45
C ILE A 107 11.61 21.85 -3.33
N SER A 108 11.62 22.84 -2.43
CA SER A 108 10.51 23.78 -2.26
C SER A 108 10.21 24.55 -3.54
N GLY A 109 11.25 25.05 -4.23
CA GLY A 109 11.12 25.74 -5.51
C GLY A 109 10.51 24.85 -6.59
N ILE A 110 10.97 23.60 -6.70
CA ILE A 110 10.44 22.62 -7.66
C ILE A 110 8.95 22.37 -7.40
N LEU A 111 8.60 21.99 -6.16
CA LEU A 111 7.23 21.68 -5.78
C LEU A 111 6.31 22.90 -5.94
N THR A 112 6.75 24.08 -5.52
CA THR A 112 5.98 25.33 -5.71
C THR A 112 5.73 25.60 -7.19
N GLY A 113 6.77 25.46 -8.03
CA GLY A 113 6.65 25.69 -9.47
C GLY A 113 5.67 24.73 -10.15
N MET A 114 5.62 23.48 -9.70
CA MET A 114 4.70 22.49 -10.24
C MET A 114 3.27 22.67 -9.72
N LEU A 115 3.11 22.98 -8.43
CA LEU A 115 1.79 23.26 -7.85
C LEU A 115 1.14 24.51 -8.46
N LYS A 116 1.94 25.53 -8.81
CA LYS A 116 1.45 26.74 -9.49
C LYS A 116 0.72 26.50 -10.81
N ARG A 117 0.93 25.34 -11.43
CA ARG A 117 0.20 24.96 -12.65
C ARG A 117 -1.27 24.63 -12.37
N GLY A 118 -1.58 24.15 -11.17
CA GLY A 118 -2.96 23.83 -10.75
C GLY A 118 -3.54 24.83 -9.74
N ASP A 119 -2.71 25.44 -8.92
CA ASP A 119 -3.09 26.46 -7.93
C ASP A 119 -2.15 27.67 -8.05
N PRO A 120 -2.51 28.71 -8.82
CA PRO A 120 -1.66 29.89 -9.01
C PRO A 120 -1.35 30.67 -7.73
N LEU A 121 -2.14 30.48 -6.66
CA LEU A 121 -2.00 31.20 -5.40
C LEU A 121 -0.99 30.54 -4.46
N VAL A 122 -0.58 29.29 -4.73
CA VAL A 122 0.40 28.60 -3.89
C VAL A 122 1.71 29.37 -3.82
N THR A 123 2.18 29.59 -2.60
CA THR A 123 3.44 30.26 -2.35
C THR A 123 4.50 29.28 -1.90
N ARG A 124 5.77 29.66 -2.09
CA ARG A 124 6.91 28.89 -1.56
C ARG A 124 6.83 28.72 -0.05
N LYS A 125 6.30 29.73 0.65
CA LYS A 125 6.09 29.69 2.10
C LYS A 125 5.10 28.60 2.51
N ASP A 126 4.05 28.36 1.72
CA ASP A 126 3.09 27.29 1.99
C ASP A 126 3.74 25.92 1.86
N VAL A 127 4.54 25.73 0.80
CA VAL A 127 5.30 24.48 0.58
C VAL A 127 6.36 24.29 1.67
N ASP A 128 7.13 25.32 2.01
CA ASP A 128 8.12 25.28 3.09
C ASP A 128 7.49 24.93 4.43
N LYS A 129 6.27 25.41 4.70
CA LYS A 129 5.54 25.09 5.93
C LYS A 129 5.22 23.60 6.01
N ILE A 130 4.76 23.00 4.91
CA ILE A 130 4.48 21.56 4.81
C ILE A 130 5.78 20.75 4.96
N LEU A 131 6.84 21.15 4.25
CA LEU A 131 8.12 20.43 4.23
C LEU A 131 8.86 20.43 5.57
N ARG A 132 8.55 21.34 6.52
CA ARG A 132 9.08 21.29 7.90
C ARG A 132 8.71 20.01 8.64
N HIS A 133 7.67 19.31 8.20
CA HIS A 133 7.19 18.07 8.79
C HIS A 133 7.63 16.81 8.02
N ALA A 134 8.48 16.97 7.02
CA ALA A 134 9.10 15.87 6.29
C ALA A 134 10.61 16.05 6.23
N ARG A 135 11.32 15.03 5.74
CA ARG A 135 12.75 15.07 5.44
C ARG A 135 12.96 15.26 3.94
N PRO A 136 13.31 16.47 3.47
CA PRO A 136 13.85 16.71 2.12
C PRO A 136 15.05 15.81 1.84
N THR A 137 14.99 14.97 0.81
CA THR A 137 16.04 13.99 0.52
C THR A 137 16.01 13.48 -0.95
N GLU A 138 16.87 12.51 -1.26
CA GLU A 138 17.09 11.93 -2.58
C GLU A 138 16.98 10.40 -2.50
N TYR A 139 16.55 9.74 -3.57
CA TYR A 139 16.45 8.29 -3.65
C TYR A 139 17.75 7.61 -3.26
N LYS A 140 18.92 8.13 -3.67
CA LYS A 140 20.21 7.61 -3.18
C LYS A 140 20.29 7.49 -1.65
N LYS A 141 19.78 8.48 -0.90
CA LYS A 141 19.76 8.46 0.57
C LYS A 141 18.62 7.60 1.12
N ILE A 142 17.43 7.68 0.50
CA ILE A 142 16.25 6.87 0.87
C ILE A 142 16.53 5.39 0.70
N LEU A 143 17.23 4.99 -0.36
CA LEU A 143 17.61 3.62 -0.66
C LEU A 143 18.95 3.26 0.00
N GLY A 144 19.80 4.23 0.34
CA GLY A 144 21.17 4.01 0.82
C GLY A 144 22.16 3.73 -0.31
N SER A 145 21.70 3.04 -1.36
CA SER A 145 22.38 2.89 -2.64
C SER A 145 21.36 2.67 -3.74
N GLU A 146 21.46 3.44 -4.83
CA GLU A 146 20.63 3.21 -6.03
C GLU A 146 21.01 1.90 -6.71
N ALA A 147 22.29 1.50 -6.63
CA ALA A 147 22.79 0.28 -7.25
C ALA A 147 22.04 -0.96 -6.73
N GLN A 148 21.72 -1.02 -5.44
CA GLN A 148 21.01 -2.16 -4.86
C GLN A 148 19.59 -2.32 -5.42
N ALA A 149 18.84 -1.23 -5.57
CA ALA A 149 17.52 -1.27 -6.19
C ALA A 149 17.62 -1.61 -7.69
N GLN A 150 18.64 -1.08 -8.38
CA GLN A 150 18.90 -1.40 -9.79
C GLN A 150 19.32 -2.87 -9.99
N ASP A 151 20.05 -3.46 -9.06
CA ASP A 151 20.45 -4.87 -9.13
C ASP A 151 19.25 -5.80 -8.90
N ILE A 152 18.36 -5.45 -7.97
CA ILE A 152 17.07 -6.15 -7.81
C ILE A 152 16.24 -6.03 -9.11
N PHE A 153 16.13 -4.82 -9.66
CA PHE A 153 15.43 -4.59 -10.93
C PHE A 153 15.99 -5.46 -12.05
N LYS A 154 17.32 -5.50 -12.23
CA LYS A 154 17.98 -6.32 -13.25
C LYS A 154 17.66 -7.80 -13.07
N SER A 155 17.85 -8.33 -11.86
CA SER A 155 17.58 -9.73 -11.56
C SER A 155 16.12 -10.11 -11.86
N LEU A 156 15.17 -9.26 -11.49
CA LEU A 156 13.75 -9.48 -11.75
C LEU A 156 13.39 -9.38 -13.23
N ALA A 157 14.04 -8.48 -13.96
CA ALA A 157 13.83 -8.25 -15.37
C ALA A 157 14.55 -9.28 -16.25
N GLU A 158 15.52 -10.03 -15.75
CA GLU A 158 16.10 -11.19 -16.44
C GLU A 158 15.26 -12.46 -16.24
N ASP A 159 14.53 -12.54 -15.12
CA ASP A 159 13.60 -13.64 -14.86
C ASP A 159 12.33 -13.52 -15.73
N SER A 160 12.30 -14.33 -16.79
CA SER A 160 11.17 -14.46 -17.73
C SER A 160 9.83 -14.65 -17.02
N THR A 161 9.81 -15.38 -15.90
CA THR A 161 8.58 -15.63 -15.16
C THR A 161 8.04 -14.32 -14.58
N THR A 162 8.89 -13.52 -13.93
CA THR A 162 8.44 -12.22 -13.38
C THR A 162 8.11 -11.21 -14.46
N LEU A 163 8.86 -11.14 -15.55
CA LEU A 163 8.50 -10.29 -16.70
C LEU A 163 7.09 -10.59 -17.20
N LYS A 164 6.78 -11.88 -17.40
CA LYS A 164 5.46 -12.33 -17.86
C LYS A 164 4.36 -12.00 -16.86
N LEU A 165 4.62 -12.15 -15.55
CA LEU A 165 3.68 -11.78 -14.51
C LEU A 165 3.35 -10.28 -14.51
N PHE A 166 4.36 -9.42 -14.66
CA PHE A 166 4.12 -7.96 -14.77
C PHE A 166 3.42 -7.59 -16.07
N ALA A 167 3.76 -8.22 -17.19
CA ALA A 167 3.08 -8.00 -18.46
C ALA A 167 1.61 -8.43 -18.40
N GLU A 168 1.32 -9.59 -17.80
CA GLU A 168 -0.04 -10.07 -17.53
C GLU A 168 -0.83 -9.08 -16.65
N ALA A 169 -0.24 -8.64 -15.54
CA ALA A 169 -0.89 -7.67 -14.65
C ALA A 169 -1.23 -6.36 -15.38
N ALA A 170 -0.30 -5.86 -16.20
CA ALA A 170 -0.49 -4.63 -16.97
C ALA A 170 -1.61 -4.76 -18.02
N VAL A 171 -1.69 -5.88 -18.75
CA VAL A 171 -2.76 -6.05 -19.76
C VAL A 171 -4.13 -6.32 -19.14
N ASN A 172 -4.18 -7.06 -18.02
CA ASN A 172 -5.43 -7.30 -17.29
C ASN A 172 -5.99 -6.00 -16.70
N GLN A 173 -5.12 -5.09 -16.26
CA GLN A 173 -5.54 -3.75 -15.86
C GLN A 173 -6.07 -2.94 -17.04
N ALA A 174 -5.46 -3.05 -18.22
CA ALA A 174 -5.85 -2.27 -19.39
C ALA A 174 -7.19 -2.73 -20.00
N ALA A 175 -7.52 -4.02 -19.89
CA ALA A 175 -8.77 -4.59 -20.40
C ALA A 175 -9.12 -5.96 -19.78
N ALA A 176 -10.37 -6.12 -19.33
CA ALA A 176 -10.86 -7.36 -18.73
C ALA A 176 -10.87 -8.58 -19.70
N ASN A 177 -10.90 -8.34 -21.01
CA ASN A 177 -10.90 -9.37 -22.05
C ASN A 177 -9.51 -9.61 -22.67
N ALA A 178 -8.43 -9.17 -22.02
CA ALA A 178 -7.07 -9.36 -22.48
C ALA A 178 -6.73 -10.86 -22.63
N LYS A 179 -6.06 -11.23 -23.73
CA LYS A 179 -5.61 -12.60 -23.97
C LYS A 179 -4.28 -12.88 -23.25
N TRP A 180 -4.26 -12.71 -21.93
CA TRP A 180 -3.05 -12.82 -21.12
C TRP A 180 -2.32 -14.18 -21.25
N HIS A 181 -3.05 -15.26 -21.54
CA HIS A 181 -2.47 -16.59 -21.78
C HIS A 181 -1.49 -16.60 -22.96
N GLN A 182 -1.65 -15.68 -23.94
CA GLN A 182 -0.72 -15.54 -25.06
C GLN A 182 0.62 -14.95 -24.62
N ILE A 183 0.64 -14.09 -23.60
CA ILE A 183 1.89 -13.60 -22.98
C ILE A 183 2.63 -14.75 -22.31
N GLN A 184 1.91 -15.62 -21.60
CA GLN A 184 2.51 -16.77 -20.93
C GLN A 184 3.15 -17.76 -21.91
N ALA A 185 2.51 -17.97 -23.07
CA ALA A 185 3.01 -18.83 -24.14
C ALA A 185 4.15 -18.23 -24.97
N ALA A 186 4.35 -16.91 -24.95
CA ALA A 186 5.37 -16.24 -25.74
C ALA A 186 6.80 -16.47 -25.20
N ASP A 187 7.79 -16.49 -26.10
CA ASP A 187 9.20 -16.49 -25.71
C ASP A 187 9.63 -15.05 -25.38
N ILE A 188 9.59 -14.73 -24.08
CA ILE A 188 9.91 -13.39 -23.56
C ILE A 188 11.14 -13.52 -22.67
N ARG A 189 12.18 -12.73 -22.94
CA ARG A 189 13.42 -12.73 -22.15
C ARG A 189 13.95 -11.30 -22.00
N GLY A 190 14.35 -10.95 -20.79
CA GLY A 190 15.17 -9.75 -20.57
C GLY A 190 16.63 -10.12 -20.68
N ILE A 191 17.40 -9.31 -21.41
CA ILE A 191 18.84 -9.47 -21.56
C ILE A 191 19.51 -8.20 -21.09
N HIS A 192 20.43 -8.36 -20.15
CA HIS A 192 21.30 -7.28 -19.73
C HIS A 192 22.33 -6.93 -20.80
N LEU A 193 22.52 -5.64 -21.02
CA LEU A 193 23.51 -5.12 -21.96
C LEU A 193 24.71 -4.53 -21.21
N GLU A 194 25.89 -4.62 -21.83
CA GLU A 194 27.07 -3.87 -21.39
C GLU A 194 26.73 -2.37 -21.41
N GLY A 195 26.69 -1.75 -20.23
CA GLY A 195 26.23 -0.36 -20.05
C GLY A 195 25.03 -0.20 -19.10
N GLY A 196 24.51 -1.28 -18.53
CA GLY A 196 23.60 -1.22 -17.39
C GLY A 196 22.10 -1.28 -17.75
N GLY A 197 21.76 -1.22 -19.03
CA GLY A 197 20.38 -1.31 -19.53
C GLY A 197 19.93 -2.75 -19.79
N ILE A 198 18.64 -2.91 -20.05
CA ILE A 198 17.99 -4.19 -20.35
C ILE A 198 17.27 -4.08 -21.69
N THR A 199 17.43 -5.06 -22.56
CA THR A 199 16.59 -5.21 -23.74
C THR A 199 15.62 -6.37 -23.54
N ILE A 200 14.40 -6.23 -24.08
CA ILE A 200 13.41 -7.31 -24.04
C ILE A 200 13.37 -7.97 -25.41
N ILE A 201 13.69 -9.26 -25.45
CA ILE A 201 13.39 -10.12 -26.59
C ILE A 201 11.96 -10.60 -26.41
N SER A 202 11.08 -10.24 -27.34
CA SER A 202 9.68 -10.64 -27.38
C SER A 202 9.17 -10.65 -28.82
N PRO A 203 8.19 -11.51 -29.18
CA PRO A 203 7.55 -11.49 -30.51
C PRO A 203 6.75 -10.20 -30.80
N GLY A 204 6.47 -9.39 -29.78
CA GLY A 204 5.76 -8.12 -29.89
C GLY A 204 5.64 -7.38 -28.56
N GLU A 205 4.96 -6.25 -28.56
CA GLU A 205 4.62 -5.52 -27.33
C GLU A 205 3.55 -6.26 -26.52
N PRO A 206 3.46 -6.07 -25.18
CA PRO A 206 2.46 -6.76 -24.35
C PRO A 206 1.02 -6.56 -24.82
N ALA A 207 0.66 -5.35 -25.27
CA ALA A 207 -0.66 -5.08 -25.83
C ALA A 207 -0.94 -5.90 -27.10
N GLU A 208 0.05 -6.04 -27.99
CA GLU A 208 -0.08 -6.81 -29.23
C GLU A 208 -0.24 -8.30 -28.94
N LEU A 209 0.60 -8.83 -28.04
CA LEU A 209 0.51 -10.21 -27.57
C LEU A 209 -0.84 -10.52 -26.92
N ALA A 210 -1.42 -9.56 -26.21
CA ALA A 210 -2.73 -9.72 -25.56
C ALA A 210 -3.94 -9.44 -26.47
N GLY A 211 -3.71 -9.12 -27.75
CA GLY A 211 -4.77 -8.79 -28.71
C GLY A 211 -5.46 -7.45 -28.45
N LEU A 212 -4.81 -6.53 -27.74
CA LEU A 212 -5.34 -5.22 -27.36
C LEU A 212 -4.95 -4.15 -28.39
N GLN A 213 -5.65 -4.11 -29.52
CA GLN A 213 -5.43 -3.06 -30.53
C GLN A 213 -5.79 -1.67 -29.98
N GLY A 214 -4.89 -0.69 -30.17
CA GLY A 214 -5.11 0.71 -29.75
C GLY A 214 -4.89 1.00 -28.27
N LYS A 215 -4.47 0.02 -27.46
CA LYS A 215 -4.07 0.24 -26.05
C LYS A 215 -2.54 0.39 -25.96
N ASN A 216 -2.08 1.33 -25.15
CA ASN A 216 -0.66 1.64 -25.00
C ASN A 216 -0.04 0.91 -23.79
N VAL A 217 0.03 -0.43 -23.86
CA VAL A 217 0.79 -1.24 -22.88
C VAL A 217 2.08 -1.68 -23.56
N THR A 218 3.20 -1.11 -23.14
CA THR A 218 4.54 -1.34 -23.70
C THR A 218 5.49 -2.00 -22.70
N TRP A 219 6.58 -2.59 -23.18
CA TRP A 219 7.65 -3.10 -22.32
C TRP A 219 8.22 -2.02 -21.40
N SER A 220 8.32 -0.76 -21.85
CA SER A 220 8.71 0.36 -20.98
C SER A 220 7.75 0.55 -19.81
N SER A 221 6.44 0.47 -20.04
CA SER A 221 5.43 0.58 -18.97
C SER A 221 5.46 -0.61 -18.00
N VAL A 222 5.69 -1.83 -18.52
CA VAL A 222 5.85 -3.04 -17.72
C VAL A 222 7.09 -2.96 -16.85
N LEU A 223 8.23 -2.57 -17.44
CA LEU A 223 9.49 -2.40 -16.72
C LEU A 223 9.43 -1.26 -15.70
N ALA A 224 8.66 -0.20 -15.95
CA ALA A 224 8.44 0.84 -14.95
C ALA A 224 7.77 0.28 -13.69
N LYS A 225 6.74 -0.57 -13.83
CA LYS A 225 6.10 -1.27 -12.71
C LYS A 225 7.00 -2.29 -12.03
N LEU A 226 7.86 -2.97 -12.79
CA LEU A 226 8.87 -3.86 -12.23
C LEU A 226 9.93 -3.08 -11.43
N ASN A 227 10.33 -1.89 -11.91
CA ASN A 227 11.22 -1.00 -11.18
C ASN A 227 10.57 -0.48 -9.89
N ASP A 228 9.28 -0.15 -9.94
CA ASP A 228 8.52 0.20 -8.76
C ASP A 228 8.55 -0.92 -7.71
N TYR A 229 8.36 -2.16 -8.15
CA TYR A 229 8.45 -3.34 -7.30
C TYR A 229 9.85 -3.56 -6.72
N ALA A 230 10.90 -3.38 -7.52
CA ALA A 230 12.29 -3.51 -7.06
C ALA A 230 12.62 -2.49 -5.95
N ILE A 231 12.15 -1.25 -6.11
CA ILE A 231 12.29 -0.20 -5.10
C ILE A 231 11.51 -0.57 -3.84
N ASP A 232 10.26 -1.00 -3.98
CA ASP A 232 9.39 -1.37 -2.86
C ASP A 232 9.97 -2.55 -2.07
N LEU A 233 10.50 -3.58 -2.74
CA LEU A 233 11.23 -4.68 -2.10
C LEU A 233 12.45 -4.19 -1.32
N HIS A 234 13.21 -3.26 -1.88
CA HIS A 234 14.37 -2.68 -1.22
C HIS A 234 13.98 -1.87 0.02
N LEU A 235 12.93 -1.06 -0.07
CA LEU A 235 12.39 -0.29 1.06
C LEU A 235 11.88 -1.20 2.17
N ALA A 236 11.18 -2.29 1.83
CA ALA A 236 10.70 -3.27 2.80
C ALA A 236 11.86 -3.87 3.60
N ARG A 237 12.95 -4.24 2.91
CA ARG A 237 14.18 -4.75 3.53
C ARG A 237 14.84 -3.71 4.41
N LYS A 238 14.99 -2.47 3.90
CA LYS A 238 15.67 -1.38 4.61
C LYS A 238 14.93 -0.96 5.88
N TYR A 239 13.61 -0.82 5.83
CA TYR A 239 12.80 -0.34 6.95
C TYR A 239 12.27 -1.46 7.85
N SER A 240 12.46 -2.73 7.47
CA SER A 240 11.86 -3.89 8.15
C SER A 240 10.34 -3.75 8.32
N SER A 241 9.69 -3.02 7.42
CA SER A 241 8.27 -2.67 7.45
C SER A 241 7.48 -3.48 6.43
N ASP A 242 6.16 -3.45 6.56
CA ASP A 242 5.29 -3.74 5.42
C ASP A 242 5.46 -2.65 4.37
N VAL A 243 5.33 -3.01 3.09
CA VAL A 243 5.27 -2.01 2.02
C VAL A 243 3.93 -2.13 1.36
N ILE A 244 3.14 -1.06 1.48
CA ILE A 244 1.84 -0.95 0.84
C ILE A 244 2.10 -0.41 -0.57
N SER A 245 1.95 -1.30 -1.54
CA SER A 245 2.15 -1.03 -2.97
C SER A 245 0.81 -0.91 -3.70
N SER A 246 0.86 -0.55 -4.98
CA SER A 246 -0.32 -0.55 -5.83
C SER A 246 -0.83 -2.00 -6.09
N PRO A 247 -2.10 -2.17 -6.48
CA PRO A 247 -2.72 -3.50 -6.66
C PRO A 247 -1.96 -4.39 -7.65
N GLU A 248 -1.43 -3.80 -8.71
CA GLU A 248 -0.73 -4.53 -9.76
C GLU A 248 0.54 -5.16 -9.19
N VAL A 249 1.29 -4.38 -8.43
CA VAL A 249 2.53 -4.77 -7.76
C VAL A 249 2.25 -5.83 -6.69
N ALA A 250 1.19 -5.66 -5.89
CA ALA A 250 0.78 -6.63 -4.88
C ALA A 250 0.38 -7.98 -5.51
N SER A 251 -0.32 -7.98 -6.65
CA SER A 251 -0.73 -9.22 -7.33
C SER A 251 0.46 -10.04 -7.84
N VAL A 252 1.53 -9.38 -8.29
CA VAL A 252 2.75 -10.07 -8.74
C VAL A 252 3.55 -10.58 -7.55
N ALA A 253 3.60 -9.82 -6.45
CA ALA A 253 4.27 -10.23 -5.21
C ALA A 253 3.73 -11.56 -4.68
N ASP A 254 2.39 -11.70 -4.64
CA ASP A 254 1.71 -12.91 -4.17
C ASP A 254 2.12 -14.13 -4.98
N LYS A 255 2.04 -14.01 -6.32
CA LYS A 255 2.45 -15.07 -7.26
C LYS A 255 3.94 -15.44 -7.15
N ARG A 256 4.81 -14.51 -6.74
CA ARG A 256 6.26 -14.75 -6.55
C ARG A 256 6.63 -15.25 -5.14
N LEU A 257 5.68 -15.34 -4.22
CA LEU A 257 5.93 -15.71 -2.82
C LEU A 257 6.91 -14.77 -2.09
N ASP A 258 6.96 -13.49 -2.47
CA ASP A 258 7.89 -12.52 -1.90
C ASP A 258 7.45 -12.09 -0.49
N LEU A 259 8.10 -12.65 0.54
CA LEU A 259 7.64 -12.65 1.93
C LEU A 259 7.23 -11.28 2.52
N SER A 260 8.00 -10.21 2.28
CA SER A 260 7.70 -8.90 2.86
C SER A 260 6.49 -8.22 2.22
N LEU A 261 6.35 -8.32 0.91
CA LEU A 261 5.20 -7.76 0.19
C LEU A 261 3.96 -8.64 0.36
N ASN A 262 4.15 -9.96 0.48
CA ASN A 262 3.08 -10.88 0.86
C ASN A 262 2.57 -10.62 2.26
N ARG A 263 3.43 -10.25 3.21
CA ARG A 263 2.98 -9.86 4.54
C ARG A 263 2.09 -8.61 4.47
N ALA A 264 2.47 -7.61 3.70
CA ALA A 264 1.66 -6.42 3.47
C ALA A 264 0.32 -6.76 2.78
N SER A 265 0.32 -7.61 1.75
CA SER A 265 -0.89 -8.08 1.06
C SER A 265 -1.82 -8.84 2.01
N ARG A 266 -1.30 -9.83 2.73
CA ARG A 266 -2.06 -10.61 3.72
C ARG A 266 -2.59 -9.75 4.87
N ASN A 267 -1.85 -8.72 5.25
CA ASN A 267 -2.28 -7.75 6.25
C ASN A 267 -3.43 -6.89 5.72
N SER A 268 -3.35 -6.44 4.47
CA SER A 268 -4.44 -5.72 3.80
C SER A 268 -5.70 -6.59 3.66
N GLU A 269 -5.56 -7.85 3.23
CA GLU A 269 -6.66 -8.82 3.18
C GLU A 269 -7.27 -9.08 4.57
N ARG A 270 -6.44 -9.21 5.61
CA ARG A 270 -6.90 -9.36 6.99
C ARG A 270 -7.67 -8.13 7.48
N ILE A 271 -7.17 -6.93 7.16
CA ILE A 271 -7.86 -5.68 7.47
C ILE A 271 -9.21 -5.69 6.75
N HIS A 272 -9.23 -5.91 5.43
CA HIS A 272 -10.45 -5.92 4.64
C HIS A 272 -11.47 -6.93 5.18
N ALA A 273 -11.07 -8.18 5.45
CA ALA A 273 -11.95 -9.20 6.01
C ALA A 273 -12.48 -8.82 7.41
N PHE A 274 -11.63 -8.21 8.24
CA PHE A 274 -12.06 -7.69 9.53
C PHE A 274 -13.06 -6.54 9.40
N GLU A 275 -12.83 -5.61 8.47
CA GLU A 275 -13.73 -4.49 8.22
C GLU A 275 -15.06 -4.95 7.63
N GLU A 276 -15.05 -5.85 6.66
CA GLU A 276 -16.24 -6.48 6.10
C GLU A 276 -17.05 -7.21 7.18
N ALA A 277 -16.36 -7.95 8.05
CA ALA A 277 -17.01 -8.55 9.19
C ALA A 277 -17.61 -7.46 10.08
N VAL A 278 -16.81 -6.53 10.59
CA VAL A 278 -17.22 -5.72 11.73
C VAL A 278 -18.06 -4.49 11.37
N PHE A 279 -17.96 -4.00 10.13
CA PHE A 279 -18.75 -2.87 9.60
C PHE A 279 -19.88 -3.29 8.64
N GLY A 280 -19.84 -4.52 8.11
CA GLY A 280 -20.78 -5.02 7.10
C GLY A 280 -20.51 -4.47 5.69
N ASN A 281 -21.45 -4.66 4.76
CA ASN A 281 -21.36 -4.23 3.34
C ASN A 281 -21.19 -2.71 3.13
N ALA A 282 -21.14 -1.91 4.20
CA ALA A 282 -20.95 -0.47 4.14
C ALA A 282 -19.46 -0.13 4.23
N SER A 283 -18.77 -0.21 3.09
CA SER A 283 -17.46 0.38 2.78
C SER A 283 -16.36 0.28 3.87
N TYR A 284 -15.32 -0.49 3.57
CA TYR A 284 -14.06 -0.49 4.32
C TYR A 284 -13.48 0.95 4.42
N PHE A 285 -12.78 1.29 5.50
CA PHE A 285 -12.50 2.68 5.93
C PHE A 285 -11.81 3.53 4.86
N GLY A 286 -10.82 2.97 4.17
CA GLY A 286 -10.17 3.64 3.04
C GLY A 286 -11.15 3.95 1.91
N GLY A 287 -12.01 2.98 1.57
CA GLY A 287 -13.09 3.13 0.60
C GLY A 287 -14.07 4.24 1.01
N ALA A 288 -14.51 4.27 2.27
CA ALA A 288 -15.40 5.31 2.77
C ALA A 288 -14.79 6.72 2.61
N PHE A 289 -13.47 6.89 2.77
CA PHE A 289 -12.82 8.17 2.51
C PHE A 289 -12.81 8.51 1.01
N ASN A 290 -12.42 7.55 0.18
CA ASN A 290 -12.33 7.73 -1.26
C ASN A 290 -13.70 8.06 -1.90
N ASP A 291 -14.77 7.47 -1.37
CA ASP A 291 -16.15 7.73 -1.77
C ASP A 291 -16.70 9.07 -1.24
N GLY A 292 -15.96 9.77 -0.38
CA GLY A 292 -16.40 11.01 0.26
C GLY A 292 -17.35 10.82 1.45
N ASN A 293 -17.57 9.57 1.89
CA ASN A 293 -18.41 9.22 3.05
C ASN A 293 -17.75 9.55 4.39
N ILE A 294 -16.46 9.92 4.41
CA ILE A 294 -15.81 10.48 5.60
C ILE A 294 -14.85 11.59 5.16
N SER A 295 -14.92 12.74 5.83
CA SER A 295 -13.98 13.84 5.60
C SER A 295 -12.60 13.51 6.15
N PHE A 296 -11.54 14.12 5.59
CA PHE A 296 -10.17 13.96 6.09
C PHE A 296 -10.06 14.31 7.59
N ASP A 297 -10.71 15.40 8.01
CA ASP A 297 -10.65 15.89 9.39
C ASP A 297 -11.35 14.92 10.36
N ASP A 298 -12.39 14.23 9.92
CA ASP A 298 -13.05 13.20 10.71
C ASP A 298 -12.27 11.88 10.70
N ALA A 299 -11.66 11.52 9.56
CA ALA A 299 -10.77 10.37 9.46
C ALA A 299 -9.60 10.48 10.46
N LEU A 300 -8.93 11.64 10.54
CA LEU A 300 -7.86 11.86 11.52
C LEU A 300 -8.35 11.71 12.97
N LYS A 301 -9.54 12.24 13.32
CA LYS A 301 -10.11 12.05 14.66
C LYS A 301 -10.36 10.58 15.00
N VAL A 302 -10.76 9.78 14.02
CA VAL A 302 -10.96 8.33 14.19
C VAL A 302 -9.61 7.63 14.37
N ILE A 303 -8.61 7.99 13.56
CA ILE A 303 -7.25 7.49 13.66
C ILE A 303 -6.66 7.77 15.05
N ASP A 304 -6.85 8.98 15.59
CA ASP A 304 -6.41 9.35 16.94
C ASP A 304 -7.03 8.46 18.03
N LYS A 305 -8.34 8.22 17.92
CA LYS A 305 -9.10 7.37 18.85
C LYS A 305 -8.75 5.89 18.75
N SER A 306 -8.12 5.48 17.66
CA SER A 306 -7.78 4.09 17.37
C SER A 306 -6.45 3.64 17.98
N ARG A 307 -5.77 4.52 18.74
CA ARG A 307 -4.47 4.23 19.40
C ARG A 307 -4.48 2.93 20.20
N LYS A 308 -5.50 2.71 21.03
CA LYS A 308 -5.60 1.49 21.86
C LYS A 308 -5.81 0.23 21.02
N PHE A 309 -6.59 0.33 19.94
CA PHE A 309 -6.77 -0.78 19.00
C PHE A 309 -5.48 -1.14 18.28
N ARG A 310 -4.70 -0.15 17.83
CA ARG A 310 -3.38 -0.39 17.25
C ARG A 310 -2.41 -1.03 18.23
N GLN A 311 -2.39 -0.55 19.48
CA GLN A 311 -1.56 -1.15 20.53
C GLN A 311 -1.94 -2.61 20.81
N TRP A 312 -3.24 -2.89 20.85
CA TRP A 312 -3.75 -4.25 21.00
C TRP A 312 -3.40 -5.15 19.81
N SER A 313 -3.74 -4.73 18.59
CA SER A 313 -3.48 -5.53 17.37
C SER A 313 -1.99 -5.75 17.13
N SER A 314 -1.14 -4.76 17.40
CA SER A 314 0.31 -4.93 17.33
C SER A 314 0.93 -5.78 18.45
N SER A 315 0.16 -6.13 19.48
CA SER A 315 0.61 -7.13 20.45
C SER A 315 0.37 -8.57 19.98
N LEU A 316 -0.45 -8.76 18.94
CA LEU A 316 -0.79 -10.08 18.43
C LEU A 316 0.37 -10.69 17.63
N PRO A 317 0.49 -12.04 17.63
CA PRO A 317 1.40 -12.74 16.74
C PRO A 317 1.17 -12.35 15.26
N PRO A 318 2.21 -12.33 14.40
CA PRO A 318 2.09 -11.96 12.99
C PRO A 318 1.04 -12.73 12.19
N ASP A 319 0.82 -13.99 12.55
CA ASP A 319 -0.09 -14.91 11.85
C ASP A 319 -1.42 -15.11 12.62
N ALA A 320 -1.67 -14.32 13.66
CA ALA A 320 -2.93 -14.41 14.40
C ALA A 320 -4.12 -13.97 13.53
N ASN A 321 -5.27 -14.62 13.74
CA ASN A 321 -6.52 -14.26 13.06
C ASN A 321 -7.16 -13.08 13.80
N LEU A 322 -7.11 -11.89 13.20
CA LEU A 322 -7.60 -10.64 13.81
C LEU A 322 -9.08 -10.71 14.24
N ILE A 323 -9.93 -11.35 13.45
CA ILE A 323 -11.37 -11.51 13.74
C ILE A 323 -11.54 -12.39 14.98
N HIS A 324 -10.85 -13.53 15.02
CA HIS A 324 -10.89 -14.44 16.16
C HIS A 324 -10.39 -13.78 17.45
N GLU A 325 -9.26 -13.08 17.38
CA GLU A 325 -8.67 -12.37 18.52
C GLU A 325 -9.59 -11.24 19.01
N TYR A 326 -10.22 -10.51 18.09
CA TYR A 326 -11.20 -9.47 18.40
C TYR A 326 -12.40 -10.05 19.17
N HIS A 327 -12.98 -11.14 18.70
CA HIS A 327 -14.09 -11.81 19.40
C HIS A 327 -13.68 -12.38 20.76
N THR A 328 -12.48 -12.97 20.84
CA THR A 328 -11.93 -13.47 22.10
C THR A 328 -11.77 -12.35 23.12
N ALA A 329 -11.27 -11.18 22.69
CA ALA A 329 -11.15 -10.01 23.55
C ALA A 329 -12.51 -9.46 24.03
N LEU A 330 -13.56 -9.51 23.19
CA LEU A 330 -14.92 -9.16 23.61
C LEU A 330 -15.51 -10.15 24.62
N ALA A 331 -15.27 -11.45 24.43
CA ALA A 331 -15.81 -12.51 25.28
C ALA A 331 -15.18 -12.53 26.67
N ARG A 332 -13.88 -12.24 26.80
CA ARG A 332 -13.16 -12.24 28.08
C ARG A 332 -13.63 -11.16 29.07
N GLU A 333 -14.26 -10.08 28.59
CA GLU A 333 -14.83 -9.05 29.46
C GLU A 333 -16.32 -9.24 29.79
N THR A 334 -17.00 -10.16 29.10
CA THR A 334 -18.40 -10.50 29.38
C THR A 334 -18.45 -11.70 30.32
N THR A 335 -18.45 -11.46 31.64
CA THR A 335 -18.94 -12.47 32.58
C THR A 335 -20.39 -12.78 32.25
N LEU A 336 -20.60 -13.92 31.60
CA LEU A 336 -21.85 -14.68 31.46
C LEU A 336 -23.14 -13.84 31.42
N GLY A 337 -23.47 -13.26 30.26
CA GLY A 337 -24.79 -12.67 30.06
C GLY A 337 -24.85 -11.68 28.91
N SER A 338 -25.48 -12.09 27.81
CA SER A 338 -25.74 -11.33 26.59
C SER A 338 -24.54 -11.06 25.69
N LEU A 339 -24.41 -11.89 24.65
CA LEU A 339 -23.76 -11.51 23.40
C LEU A 339 -24.54 -10.32 22.82
N PRO A 340 -23.92 -9.16 22.57
CA PRO A 340 -24.58 -8.08 21.85
C PRO A 340 -25.18 -8.60 20.54
N GLY A 341 -26.38 -8.16 20.17
CA GLY A 341 -27.07 -8.61 18.94
C GLY A 341 -26.30 -8.38 17.62
N SER A 342 -25.16 -7.66 17.66
CA SER A 342 -24.20 -7.59 16.56
C SER A 342 -23.50 -8.93 16.26
N ILE A 343 -23.45 -9.87 17.21
CA ILE A 343 -22.74 -11.15 17.06
C ILE A 343 -23.55 -12.18 16.23
N ALA A 344 -24.86 -12.02 16.13
CA ALA A 344 -25.73 -12.96 15.43
C ALA A 344 -25.61 -12.94 13.88
N ARG A 345 -24.91 -11.97 13.29
CA ARG A 345 -24.79 -11.86 11.82
C ARG A 345 -23.63 -12.66 11.21
N PHE A 346 -22.77 -13.29 12.01
CA PHE A 346 -21.49 -13.84 11.54
C PHE A 346 -21.43 -15.34 11.27
N SER A 347 -22.57 -16.05 11.28
CA SER A 347 -22.60 -17.47 10.92
C SER A 347 -22.39 -17.74 9.41
N PHE A 348 -22.22 -16.72 8.56
CA PHE A 348 -22.40 -16.88 7.10
C PHE A 348 -21.28 -16.39 6.17
N PHE A 349 -20.17 -15.84 6.66
CA PHE A 349 -19.09 -15.40 5.75
C PHE A 349 -17.78 -16.12 6.05
N THR A 350 -17.69 -17.36 5.59
CA THR A 350 -16.42 -18.05 5.30
C THR A 350 -16.35 -18.27 3.79
N GLY A 351 -15.84 -17.26 3.09
CA GLY A 351 -15.36 -17.45 1.72
C GLY A 351 -14.14 -18.39 1.79
N THR A 352 -14.29 -19.58 1.22
CA THR A 352 -13.43 -20.78 1.33
C THR A 352 -13.64 -21.60 2.61
N GLY A 353 -14.35 -22.71 2.44
CA GLY A 353 -14.75 -23.61 3.52
C GLY A 353 -13.57 -24.29 4.20
N VAL A 354 -13.29 -23.87 5.44
CA VAL A 354 -12.67 -24.70 6.48
C VAL A 354 -13.38 -24.40 7.79
N LEU A 355 -14.28 -25.32 8.14
CA LEU A 355 -14.75 -25.71 9.47
C LEU A 355 -15.14 -24.62 10.49
N VAL A 356 -16.47 -24.50 10.62
CA VAL A 356 -17.26 -23.97 11.75
C VAL A 356 -16.95 -24.66 13.09
N ASP A 357 -16.12 -25.71 13.12
CA ASP A 357 -15.81 -26.51 14.32
C ASP A 357 -14.89 -25.83 15.35
N ALA A 358 -14.26 -24.70 15.02
CA ALA A 358 -13.36 -24.01 15.95
C ALA A 358 -14.07 -23.01 16.89
N VAL A 359 -15.29 -22.56 16.55
CA VAL A 359 -15.92 -21.40 17.22
C VAL A 359 -17.05 -21.80 18.17
N MET A 360 -17.59 -23.01 18.06
CA MET A 360 -18.57 -23.53 19.01
C MET A 360 -18.10 -24.88 19.52
N GLY A 361 -17.57 -24.89 20.75
CA GLY A 361 -17.21 -26.09 21.50
C GLY A 361 -18.42 -26.96 21.88
N SER A 362 -19.25 -27.34 20.91
CA SER A 362 -20.28 -28.36 21.03
C SER A 362 -19.90 -29.51 20.09
N GLY A 363 -19.49 -30.63 20.68
CA GLY A 363 -18.79 -31.72 20.01
C GLY A 363 -19.45 -32.31 18.77
N GLY A 364 -18.59 -32.78 17.85
CA GLY A 364 -18.96 -33.47 16.62
C GLY A 364 -17.75 -34.05 15.87
N LEU A 365 -17.06 -35.04 16.47
CA LEU A 365 -16.19 -36.05 15.85
C LEU A 365 -15.25 -35.64 14.69
N GLY A 366 -14.01 -35.29 15.05
CA GLY A 366 -12.83 -35.88 14.40
C GLY A 366 -12.01 -35.00 13.45
N THR A 367 -11.21 -34.07 14.00
CA THR A 367 -9.80 -33.87 13.56
C THR A 367 -9.02 -33.17 14.67
N THR A 368 -8.29 -33.97 15.44
CA THR A 368 -7.35 -33.56 16.49
C THR A 368 -5.98 -33.25 15.89
N THR A 369 -5.77 -32.08 15.29
CA THR A 369 -4.42 -31.50 15.14
C THR A 369 -4.49 -30.05 14.70
N GLY A 370 -4.00 -29.14 15.54
CA GLY A 370 -3.86 -27.72 15.19
C GLY A 370 -4.19 -26.72 16.29
N LEU A 371 -4.24 -27.12 17.56
CA LEU A 371 -4.19 -26.16 18.66
C LEU A 371 -2.78 -25.56 18.72
N GLY A 372 -2.55 -24.55 17.88
CA GLY A 372 -1.58 -23.51 18.20
C GLY A 372 -2.14 -22.74 19.39
N LEU A 373 -1.89 -23.25 20.60
CA LEU A 373 -2.13 -22.49 21.82
C LEU A 373 -1.36 -21.17 21.66
N SER A 374 -2.10 -20.06 21.52
CA SER A 374 -1.57 -18.71 21.69
C SER A 374 -1.17 -18.56 23.16
N VAL A 375 0.01 -19.09 23.51
CA VAL A 375 0.66 -18.90 24.82
C VAL A 375 1.41 -17.55 24.84
N PHE A 376 1.12 -16.66 23.89
CA PHE A 376 1.64 -15.29 23.88
C PHE A 376 0.74 -14.38 24.74
N ASP A 377 0.82 -14.65 26.04
CA ASP A 377 0.47 -13.83 27.19
C ASP A 377 -0.97 -13.28 27.34
N SER A 378 -1.72 -13.95 28.21
CA SER A 378 -2.78 -13.31 29.00
C SER A 378 -2.30 -12.01 29.67
N PHE A 379 -1.01 -11.89 29.99
CA PHE A 379 -0.39 -10.70 30.61
C PHE A 379 -0.27 -9.46 29.70
N VAL A 380 -0.01 -9.64 28.40
CA VAL A 380 0.14 -8.53 27.43
C VAL A 380 -1.24 -8.02 27.04
N LEU A 381 -2.18 -8.94 26.82
CA LEU A 381 -3.59 -8.63 26.65
C LEU A 381 -4.13 -7.91 27.91
N ASP A 382 -3.97 -8.45 29.12
CA ASP A 382 -4.47 -7.82 30.37
C ASP A 382 -3.95 -6.41 30.62
N ARG A 383 -2.68 -6.14 30.26
CA ARG A 383 -2.08 -4.82 30.45
C ARG A 383 -2.64 -3.79 29.47
N ILE A 384 -3.06 -4.21 28.27
CA ILE A 384 -3.64 -3.36 27.23
C ILE A 384 -5.17 -3.21 27.40
N THR A 385 -5.84 -4.23 27.94
CA THR A 385 -7.31 -4.31 28.04
C THR A 385 -7.90 -3.79 29.34
N LYS A 386 -7.12 -3.44 30.38
CA LYS A 386 -7.69 -2.89 31.63
C LYS A 386 -8.59 -1.67 31.37
N GLY A 387 -9.90 -1.92 31.30
CA GLY A 387 -10.96 -0.95 31.05
C GLY A 387 -11.12 -0.48 29.59
N TRP A 388 -10.48 -1.11 28.60
CA TRP A 388 -10.68 -0.77 27.19
C TRP A 388 -11.17 -1.96 26.37
N ARG A 389 -12.21 -1.71 25.57
CA ARG A 389 -12.83 -2.72 24.72
C ARG A 389 -12.59 -2.46 23.24
N PRO A 390 -12.30 -3.51 22.44
CA PRO A 390 -12.17 -3.39 20.99
C PRO A 390 -13.42 -2.85 20.28
N ASN A 391 -14.64 -3.08 20.77
CA ASN A 391 -15.86 -2.53 20.13
C ASN A 391 -15.88 -0.99 20.10
N VAL A 392 -15.16 -0.32 21.00
CA VAL A 392 -15.04 1.15 20.99
C VAL A 392 -14.39 1.64 19.69
N PHE A 393 -13.44 0.88 19.13
CA PHE A 393 -12.87 1.18 17.82
C PHE A 393 -13.96 1.16 16.75
N VAL A 394 -14.75 0.08 16.72
CA VAL A 394 -15.81 -0.15 15.74
C VAL A 394 -16.87 0.94 15.78
N GLU A 395 -17.32 1.28 16.99
CA GLU A 395 -18.30 2.32 17.22
C GLU A 395 -17.78 3.69 16.76
N ASN A 396 -16.49 3.98 16.95
CA ASN A 396 -15.89 5.24 16.52
C ASN A 396 -15.82 5.35 14.99
N VAL A 397 -15.40 4.28 14.31
CA VAL A 397 -15.35 4.24 12.84
C VAL A 397 -16.76 4.35 12.26
N THR A 398 -17.69 3.49 12.71
CA THR A 398 -19.08 3.46 12.23
C THR A 398 -19.76 4.81 12.40
N ARG A 399 -19.59 5.45 13.56
CA ARG A 399 -20.18 6.77 13.84
C ARG A 399 -19.62 7.86 12.94
N ALA A 400 -18.34 7.79 12.56
CA ALA A 400 -17.74 8.78 11.67
C ALA A 400 -18.28 8.66 10.25
N VAL A 401 -18.42 7.42 9.74
CA VAL A 401 -18.98 7.14 8.41
C VAL A 401 -20.48 7.53 8.36
N GLN A 402 -21.28 7.12 9.34
CA GLN A 402 -22.73 7.39 9.36
C GLN A 402 -23.09 8.88 9.46
N ARG A 403 -22.24 9.72 10.06
CA ARG A 403 -22.50 11.17 10.18
C ARG A 403 -22.59 11.88 8.83
N HIS A 404 -21.90 11.36 7.81
CA HIS A 404 -21.90 11.96 6.48
C HIS A 404 -22.97 11.36 5.57
N TRP A 405 -23.47 10.15 5.86
CA TRP A 405 -24.62 9.58 5.15
C TRP A 405 -25.94 10.34 5.43
N ASN A 406 -26.05 10.99 6.60
CA ASN A 406 -27.24 11.73 7.03
C ASN A 406 -27.18 13.24 6.75
N ARG A 407 -26.21 13.70 5.95
CA ARG A 407 -26.06 15.08 5.49
C ARG A 407 -26.17 15.10 3.97
#